data_AF-A0A2V9PWG1-F1
#
_entry.id   AF-A0A2V9PWG1-F1
#
_cell.length_a   1.000
_cell.length_b   1.000
_cell.length_c   1.000
_cell.angle_alpha   90.00
_cell.angle_beta   90.00
_cell.angle_gamma   90.00
#
_symmetry.space_group_name_H-M   'P 1'
#
loop_
_entity.id
_entity.type
_entity.pdbx_description
1 polymer ?
#
loop_
_entity_poly.entity_id
_entity_poly.type
_entity_poly.pdbx_seq_one_letter_code
_entity_poly.pdbx_strand_id
1 'polypeptide(L)' 'MKKSGDPLLNTMRHQGIPITRENYLMLAFMGRPPAELHPEQEAELPAELQAPDDGEEEHDVLLSIRRNITA' A
#
# COMPACT_ATOMS: atom_id res chain seq x y z
N MET A 1 1.62 -3.08 -17.45
CA MET A 1 1.53 -3.60 -16.07
C MET A 1 2.89 -3.39 -15.41
N LYS A 2 3.02 -2.43 -14.48
CA LYS A 2 4.24 -2.29 -13.68
C LYS A 2 4.27 -3.49 -12.72
N LYS A 3 4.90 -4.58 -13.11
CA LYS A 3 5.27 -5.63 -12.15
C LYS A 3 6.26 -4.96 -11.21
N SER A 4 5.93 -4.89 -9.92
CA SER A 4 6.94 -4.75 -8.88
C SER A 4 8.06 -5.75 -9.21
N GLY A 5 9.27 -5.24 -9.49
CA GLY A 5 10.43 -6.07 -9.87
C GLY A 5 10.95 -6.93 -8.72
N ASP A 6 10.19 -7.04 -7.64
CA ASP A 6 10.57 -7.67 -6.40
C ASP A 6 10.53 -9.21 -6.54
N PRO A 7 11.68 -9.89 -6.40
CA PRO A 7 11.77 -11.34 -6.51
C PRO A 7 10.97 -12.08 -5.43
N LEU A 8 10.80 -11.48 -4.25
CA LEU A 8 10.10 -12.09 -3.14
C LEU A 8 8.59 -12.10 -3.40
N LEU A 9 8.03 -11.02 -3.92
CA LEU A 9 6.63 -10.98 -4.37
C LEU A 9 6.34 -12.02 -5.45
N ASN A 10 7.23 -12.19 -6.42
CA ASN A 10 7.08 -13.25 -7.42
C ASN A 10 7.09 -14.63 -6.76
N THR A 11 7.99 -14.86 -5.81
CA THR A 11 8.06 -16.12 -5.06
C THR A 11 6.76 -16.39 -4.29
N MET A 12 6.23 -15.39 -3.60
CA MET A 12 4.95 -15.50 -2.89
C MET A 12 3.80 -15.87 -3.84
N ARG A 13 3.70 -15.19 -5.00
CA ARG A 13 2.69 -15.50 -6.02
C ARG A 13 2.85 -16.93 -6.54
N HIS A 14 4.07 -17.38 -6.83
CA HIS A 14 4.34 -18.72 -7.33
C HIS A 14 4.02 -19.82 -6.31
N GLN A 15 4.22 -19.54 -5.02
CA GLN A 15 3.92 -20.47 -3.94
C GLN A 15 2.46 -20.39 -3.44
N GLY A 16 1.65 -19.49 -4.00
CA GLY A 16 0.27 -19.28 -3.53
C GLY A 16 0.17 -18.63 -2.15
N ILE A 17 1.23 -17.94 -1.70
CA ILE A 17 1.24 -17.20 -0.45
C ILE A 17 0.49 -15.88 -0.68
N PRO A 18 -0.51 -15.54 0.17
CA PRO A 18 -1.23 -14.28 0.06
C PRO A 18 -0.28 -13.08 0.12
N ILE A 19 -0.42 -12.14 -0.81
CA ILE A 19 0.38 -10.91 -0.88
C ILE A 19 -0.14 -9.92 0.16
N THR A 20 0.41 -10.03 1.37
CA THR A 20 0.15 -9.13 2.48
C THR A 20 1.47 -8.60 3.03
N ARG A 21 1.42 -7.42 3.66
CA ARG A 21 2.59 -6.81 4.31
C ARG A 21 3.21 -7.75 5.34
N GLU A 22 2.39 -8.39 6.17
CA GLU A 22 2.84 -9.35 7.18
C GLU A 22 3.58 -10.55 6.57
N ASN A 23 3.01 -11.19 5.54
CA ASN A 23 3.63 -12.36 4.91
C ASN A 23 4.94 -11.98 4.21
N TYR A 24 4.99 -10.81 3.57
CA TYR A 24 6.21 -10.32 2.94
C TYR A 24 7.31 -10.09 3.97
N LEU A 25 7.00 -9.41 5.08
CA LEU A 25 7.98 -9.14 6.15
C LEU A 25 8.44 -10.42 6.83
N MET A 26 7.53 -11.36 7.06
CA MET A 26 7.89 -12.68 7.58
C MET A 26 8.92 -13.39 6.70
N LEU A 27 8.80 -13.31 5.38
CA LEU A 27 9.76 -13.94 4.48
C LEU A 27 11.05 -13.11 4.32
N ALA A 28 10.94 -11.80 4.21
CA ALA A 28 12.08 -10.88 4.07
C ALA A 28 13.03 -10.95 5.26
N PHE A 29 12.49 -11.14 6.47
CA PHE A 29 13.26 -11.24 7.71
C PHE A 29 13.38 -12.68 8.24
N MET A 30 13.18 -13.69 7.39
CA MET A 30 13.34 -15.12 7.74
C MET A 30 12.60 -15.54 9.03
N GLY A 31 11.39 -15.03 9.21
CA GLY A 31 10.47 -15.33 10.31
C GLY A 31 10.67 -14.47 11.55
N ARG A 32 11.54 -13.45 11.50
CA ARG A 32 11.76 -12.51 12.62
C ARG A 32 11.68 -11.06 12.15
N PRO A 33 10.52 -10.60 11.66
CA PRO A 33 10.36 -9.20 11.30
C PRO A 33 10.51 -8.31 12.54
N PRO A 34 11.02 -7.08 12.37
CA PRO A 34 11.02 -6.10 13.45
C PRO A 34 9.57 -5.76 13.84
N ALA A 35 9.36 -5.37 15.09
CA ALA A 35 8.03 -4.99 15.57
C ALA A 35 7.47 -3.78 14.80
N GLU A 36 8.35 -2.85 14.43
CA GLU A 36 8.04 -1.65 13.66
C GLU A 36 9.13 -1.44 12.60
N LEU A 37 8.74 -0.96 11.43
CA LEU A 37 9.69 -0.52 10.40
C LEU A 37 9.93 0.97 10.55
N HIS A 38 11.16 1.40 10.28
CA HIS A 38 11.44 2.82 10.15
C HIS A 38 10.73 3.40 8.91
N PRO A 39 10.37 4.69 8.90
CA PRO A 39 9.69 5.32 7.76
C PRO A 39 10.43 5.13 6.42
N GLU A 40 11.76 5.13 6.45
CA GLU A 40 12.60 4.90 5.28
C GLU A 40 12.42 3.48 4.72
N GLN A 41 12.33 2.48 5.60
CA GLN A 41 12.13 1.08 5.22
C GLN A 41 10.69 0.83 4.71
N GLU A 42 9.71 1.54 5.26
CA GLU A 42 8.32 1.47 4.78
C GLU A 42 8.21 2.01 3.36
N ALA A 43 8.92 3.09 3.04
CA ALA A 43 8.97 3.68 1.70
C ALA A 43 9.69 2.77 0.68
N GLU A 44 10.58 1.89 1.13
CA GLU A 44 11.24 0.88 0.29
C GLU A 44 10.37 -0.35 0.01
N LEU A 45 9.26 -0.53 0.73
CA LEU A 45 8.35 -1.64 0.46
C LEU A 45 7.82 -1.55 -0.97
N PRO A 46 7.55 -2.70 -1.64
CA PRO A 46 6.87 -2.68 -2.92
C PRO A 46 5.56 -1.89 -2.84
N ALA A 47 5.25 -1.11 -3.88
CA ALA A 47 4.07 -0.24 -3.93
C ALA A 47 2.73 -0.96 -3.65
N GLU A 48 2.68 -2.28 -3.89
CA GLU A 48 1.50 -3.12 -3.61
C GLU A 48 1.31 -3.40 -2.10
N LEU A 49 2.35 -3.17 -1.30
CA LEU A 49 2.42 -3.41 0.14
C LEU A 49 2.53 -2.14 0.97
N GLN A 50 2.84 -1.01 0.33
CA GLN A 50 2.76 0.30 0.96
C GLN A 50 1.31 0.55 1.37
N ALA A 51 1.12 1.23 2.50
CA ALA A 51 -0.21 1.73 2.85
C ALA A 51 -0.77 2.54 1.67
N PRO A 52 -2.09 2.51 1.44
CA PRO A 52 -2.68 3.44 0.48
C PRO A 52 -2.19 4.84 0.85
N ASP A 53 -1.50 5.48 -0.08
CA ASP A 53 -1.26 6.91 0.00
C ASP A 53 -2.65 7.51 -0.12
N ASP A 54 -3.24 7.91 1.01
CA ASP A 54 -4.48 8.67 1.06
C ASP A 54 -4.18 10.08 0.51
N GLY A 55 -3.72 10.15 -0.74
CA GLY A 55 -3.51 11.38 -1.47
C GLY A 55 -4.84 12.10 -1.45
N GLU A 56 -4.87 13.23 -0.73
CA GLU A 56 -6.06 14.01 -0.43
C GLU A 56 -7.01 14.08 -1.64
N GLU A 57 -8.07 13.26 -1.63
CA GLU A 57 -9.15 13.40 -2.59
C GLU A 57 -9.88 14.70 -2.27
N GLU A 58 -9.59 15.70 -3.10
CA GLU A 58 -10.17 17.03 -3.22
C GLU A 58 -11.52 17.21 -2.50
N HIS A 59 -11.48 17.95 -1.40
CA HIS A 59 -12.63 18.42 -0.67
C HIS A 59 -13.41 19.50 -1.46
N ASP A 60 -14.10 19.13 -2.55
CA ASP A 60 -14.84 20.11 -3.37
C ASP A 60 -16.17 19.61 -3.98
N VAL A 61 -16.88 18.68 -3.31
CA VAL A 61 -18.29 18.37 -3.67
C VAL A 61 -19.29 19.31 -2.96
N LEU A 62 -18.89 19.98 -1.88
CA LEU A 62 -19.80 20.77 -1.04
C LEU A 62 -20.15 22.17 -1.58
N LEU A 63 -19.41 22.70 -2.56
CA LEU A 63 -19.68 24.03 -3.14
C LEU A 63 -20.71 24.03 -4.28
N SER A 64 -20.97 22.89 -4.93
CA SER A 64 -21.97 22.82 -6.01
C SER A 64 -23.42 22.69 -5.50
N ILE A 65 -23.64 22.16 -4.29
CA ILE A 65 -25.00 21.99 -3.75
C ILE A 65 -25.61 23.33 -3.32
N ARG A 66 -24.78 24.29 -2.86
CA ARG A 66 -25.28 25.57 -2.34
C ARG A 66 -25.74 26.58 -3.41
N ARG A 67 -25.58 26.27 -4.69
CA ARG A 67 -25.99 27.15 -5.81
C ARG A 67 -27.40 26.87 -6.35
N ASN A 68 -28.05 25.79 -5.90
CA ASN A 68 -29.36 25.36 -6.41
C ASN A 68 -30.53 25.52 -5.42
N ILE A 69 -30.35 26.19 -4.27
CA ILE A 69 -31.42 26.42 -3.28
C ILE A 69 -31.84 27.91 -3.25
N THR A 70 -31.66 28.63 -4.35
CA THR A 70 -32.21 29.98 -4.47
C THR A 70 -32.65 30.24 -5.91
N ALA A 71 -33.76 29.60 -6.28
CA ALA A 71 -34.64 30.00 -7.37
C ALA A 71 -36.08 29.97 -6.83
#